data_AF-A0A1F6Z3I3-F1
#
_entry.id   AF-A0A1F6Z3I3-F1
#
_cell.length_a   1.000
_cell.length_b   1.000
_cell.length_c   1.000
_cell.angle_alpha   90.00
_cell.angle_beta   90.00
_cell.angle_gamma   90.00
#
_symmetry.space_group_name_H-M   'P 1'
#
loop_
_entity.id
_entity.type
_entity.pdbx_description
1 polymer ?
#
loop_
_entity_poly.entity_id
_entity_poly.type
_entity_poly.pdbx_seq_one_letter_code
_entity_poly.pdbx_strand_id
1 'polypeptide(L)'
;MKIDGEPTIANGLGGEVKVVNSRMNLKIKGDHTTYQFDIPVQVILDESKIPVLLGRDGFFSYFRIEFDHDNERIRLIRNNVVDFNLKNK
;
A
#
# COMPACT_ATOMS: atom_id res chain seq x y z
N MET A 1 12.98 6.28 4.71
CA MET A 1 12.93 4.97 4.01
C MET A 1 14.36 4.55 3.74
N LYS A 2 14.75 3.34 4.14
CA LYS A 2 16.08 2.78 3.83
C LYS A 2 15.92 1.84 2.63
N ILE A 3 16.71 2.04 1.58
CA ILE A 3 16.68 1.21 0.37
C ILE A 3 17.98 0.42 0.36
N ASP A 4 17.98 -0.71 1.05
CA ASP A 4 19.16 -1.58 1.24
C ASP A 4 18.86 -3.06 0.99
N GLY A 5 17.69 -3.37 0.43
CA GLY A 5 17.32 -4.74 0.05
C GLY A 5 17.94 -5.18 -1.26
N GLU A 6 18.11 -6.49 -1.42
CA GLU A 6 18.57 -7.10 -2.67
C GLU A 6 17.56 -6.81 -3.82
N PRO A 7 18.04 -6.40 -5.01
CA PRO A 7 17.18 -6.20 -6.16
C PRO A 7 16.45 -7.49 -6.56
N THR A 8 15.17 -7.35 -6.89
CA THR A 8 14.28 -8.41 -7.39
C THR A 8 13.55 -7.93 -8.64
N ILE A 9 12.78 -8.81 -9.28
CA ILE A 9 12.02 -8.50 -10.50
C ILE A 9 10.53 -8.42 -10.17
N ALA A 10 9.87 -7.34 -10.61
CA ALA A 10 8.43 -7.19 -10.63
C ALA A 10 7.90 -7.26 -12.06
N ASN A 11 6.73 -7.88 -12.24
CA ASN A 11 6.13 -8.15 -13.56
C ASN A 11 4.82 -7.36 -13.72
N GLY A 12 4.52 -6.96 -14.96
CA GLY A 12 3.27 -6.28 -15.28
C GLY A 12 2.96 -6.25 -16.77
N LEU A 13 1.90 -5.52 -17.13
CA LEU A 13 1.61 -5.23 -18.52
C LEU A 13 2.72 -4.34 -19.08
N GLY A 14 3.41 -4.81 -20.13
CA GLY A 14 4.55 -4.11 -20.72
C GLY A 14 5.93 -4.65 -20.32
N GLY A 15 6.00 -5.69 -19.48
CA GLY A 15 7.23 -6.43 -19.20
C GLY A 15 7.61 -6.47 -17.73
N GLU A 16 8.90 -6.43 -17.47
CA GLU A 16 9.50 -6.62 -16.15
C GLU A 16 10.33 -5.41 -15.75
N VAL A 17 10.41 -5.12 -14.44
CA VAL A 17 11.19 -4.01 -13.89
C VAL A 17 11.94 -4.44 -12.63
N LYS A 18 13.15 -3.92 -12.46
CA LYS A 18 13.95 -4.15 -11.25
C LYS A 18 13.42 -3.32 -10.09
N VAL A 19 13.19 -3.98 -8.97
CA VAL A 19 12.68 -3.36 -7.75
C VAL A 19 13.46 -3.78 -6.52
N VAL A 20 13.50 -2.91 -5.52
CA VAL A 20 13.96 -3.26 -4.16
C VAL A 20 12.76 -3.32 -3.23
N ASN A 21 12.65 -4.42 -2.48
CA ASN A 21 11.66 -4.56 -1.43
C ASN A 21 12.13 -3.80 -0.19
N SER A 22 11.27 -2.95 0.36
CA SER A 22 11.54 -2.16 1.56
C SER A 22 10.27 -2.01 2.41
N ARG A 23 10.37 -1.25 3.51
CA ARG A 23 9.23 -0.85 4.34
C ARG A 23 9.14 0.66 4.41
N MET A 24 7.90 1.16 4.38
CA MET A 24 7.60 2.58 4.49
C MET A 24 6.59 2.82 5.61
N ASN A 25 6.89 3.77 6.49
CA ASN A 25 5.93 4.31 7.44
C ASN A 25 5.03 5.30 6.69
N LEU A 26 3.76 4.94 6.52
CA LEU A 26 2.76 5.77 5.85
C LEU A 26 1.93 6.50 6.91
N LYS A 27 1.72 7.80 6.69
CA LYS A 27 0.80 8.62 7.50
C LYS A 27 -0.28 9.22 6.61
N ILE A 28 -1.53 8.82 6.83
CA ILE A 28 -2.69 9.36 6.13
C ILE A 28 -3.45 10.28 7.08
N LYS A 29 -3.69 11.51 6.66
CA LYS A 29 -4.53 12.47 7.39
C LYS A 29 -5.81 12.69 6.60
N GLY A 30 -6.95 12.34 7.19
CA GLY A 30 -8.27 12.80 6.78
C GLY A 30 -8.78 13.90 7.73
N ASP A 31 -9.99 14.39 7.47
CA ASP A 31 -10.55 15.57 8.15
C ASP A 31 -10.59 15.45 9.68
N HIS A 32 -10.83 14.25 10.21
CA HIS A 32 -10.92 14.00 11.66
C HIS A 32 -10.11 12.79 12.15
N THR A 33 -9.34 12.15 11.27
CA THR A 33 -8.60 10.92 11.61
C THR A 33 -7.21 10.92 11.00
N THR A 34 -6.23 10.53 11.80
CA THR A 34 -4.87 10.24 11.34
C THR A 34 -4.59 8.76 11.49
N TYR A 35 -4.20 8.10 10.40
CA TYR A 35 -3.76 6.72 10.40
C TYR A 35 -2.25 6.68 10.18
N GLN A 36 -1.55 5.84 10.94
CA GLN A 36 -0.13 5.61 10.76
C GLN A 36 0.16 4.11 10.81
N PHE A 37 0.89 3.60 9.82
CA PHE A 37 1.19 2.18 9.71
C PHE A 37 2.44 1.95 8.86
N ASP A 38 3.13 0.83 9.11
CA ASP A 38 4.29 0.39 8.35
C ASP A 38 3.90 -0.66 7.32
N ILE A 39 4.07 -0.34 6.04
CA ILE A 39 3.69 -1.23 4.92
C ILE A 39 4.90 -1.68 4.12
N PRO A 40 4.84 -2.89 3.52
CA PRO A 40 5.80 -3.28 2.49
C PRO A 40 5.65 -2.37 1.27
N VAL A 41 6.77 -2.04 0.64
CA VAL A 41 6.81 -1.27 -0.61
C VAL A 41 7.81 -1.88 -1.57
N GLN A 42 7.55 -1.74 -2.88
CA GLN A 42 8.49 -2.06 -3.93
C GLN A 42 8.95 -0.76 -4.59
N VAL A 43 10.25 -0.53 -4.61
CA VAL A 43 10.84 0.69 -5.16
C VAL A 43 11.51 0.35 -6.48
N ILE A 44 11.04 0.98 -7.56
CA ILE A 44 11.68 0.87 -8.88
C ILE A 44 13.01 1.62 -8.82
N LEU A 45 14.10 0.95 -9.23
CA LEU A 45 15.45 1.52 -9.20
C LEU A 45 15.78 2.41 -10.41
N ASP A 46 15.05 2.21 -11.51
CA ASP A 46 15.22 2.96 -12.75
C ASP A 46 14.27 4.18 -12.82
N GLU A 47 14.52 5.10 -13.75
CA GLU A 47 13.57 6.19 -14.00
C GLU A 47 12.21 5.63 -14.43
N SER A 48 11.18 5.93 -13.65
CA SER A 48 9.83 5.43 -13.89
C SER A 48 8.85 6.58 -14.14
N LYS A 49 8.05 6.43 -15.21
CA LYS A 49 6.88 7.28 -15.48
C LYS A 49 5.61 6.76 -14.79
N ILE A 50 5.71 5.61 -14.11
CA ILE A 50 4.57 4.98 -13.45
C ILE A 50 4.29 5.77 -12.16
N PRO A 51 3.04 6.25 -11.94
CA PRO A 51 2.70 6.92 -10.69
C PRO A 51 2.81 5.94 -9.51
N VAL A 52 2.85 6.47 -8.29
CA VAL A 52 2.79 5.62 -7.10
C VAL A 52 1.51 4.80 -7.13
N LEU A 53 1.66 3.48 -7.00
CA LEU A 53 0.56 2.53 -6.98
C LEU A 53 0.33 2.03 -5.56
N LEU A 54 -0.94 1.88 -5.19
CA LEU A 54 -1.34 1.29 -3.92
C LEU A 54 -1.62 -0.19 -4.12
N GLY A 55 -0.87 -1.02 -3.41
CA GLY A 55 -0.96 -2.47 -3.51
C GLY A 55 -2.06 -3.07 -2.64
N ARG A 56 -2.49 -4.28 -3.01
CA ARG A 56 -3.39 -5.11 -2.19
C ARG A 56 -2.74 -5.48 -0.86
N ASP A 57 -1.49 -5.91 -0.92
CA ASP A 57 -0.68 -6.13 0.27
C ASP A 57 -0.25 -4.77 0.86
N GLY A 58 -0.35 -4.63 2.17
CA GLY A 58 -0.09 -3.38 2.87
C GLY A 58 -1.25 -2.38 2.86
N PHE A 59 -1.43 -1.58 1.81
CA PHE A 59 -2.41 -0.48 1.86
C PHE A 59 -3.86 -0.98 1.89
N PHE A 60 -4.28 -1.79 0.92
CA PHE A 60 -5.67 -2.25 0.84
C PHE A 60 -5.99 -3.43 1.79
N SER A 61 -5.01 -3.97 2.54
CA SER A 61 -5.35 -4.78 3.72
C SER A 61 -5.98 -3.93 4.81
N TYR A 62 -5.62 -2.64 4.89
CA TYR A 62 -6.18 -1.71 5.87
C TYR A 62 -7.40 -0.97 5.36
N PHE A 63 -7.52 -0.71 4.06
CA PHE A 63 -8.63 0.08 3.52
C PHE A 63 -9.33 -0.65 2.38
N ARG A 64 -10.63 -0.42 2.22
CA ARG A 64 -11.41 -0.80 1.05
C ARG A 64 -11.90 0.42 0.31
N ILE A 65 -12.02 0.27 -1.01
CA ILE A 65 -12.67 1.26 -1.86
C ILE A 65 -14.15 0.88 -1.96
N GLU A 66 -15.03 1.83 -1.67
CA GLU A 66 -16.46 1.69 -1.91
C GLU A 66 -16.89 2.61 -3.05
N PHE A 67 -17.71 2.05 -3.94
CA PHE A 67 -18.33 2.76 -5.05
C PHE A 67 -19.80 2.99 -4.72
N ASP A 68 -20.14 4.25 -4.53
CA ASP A 68 -21.51 4.72 -4.35
C ASP A 68 -22.02 5.12 -5.74
N HIS A 69 -22.60 4.16 -6.45
CA HIS A 69 -23.02 4.30 -7.84
C HIS A 69 -24.11 5.36 -8.01
N ASP A 70 -25.06 5.42 -7.06
CA ASP A 70 -26.20 6.35 -7.12
C ASP A 70 -25.74 7.81 -7.02
N ASN A 71 -24.60 8.06 -6.37
CA ASN A 71 -24.03 9.39 -6.20
C ASN A 71 -22.73 9.60 -6.99
N GLU A 72 -22.34 8.66 -7.84
CA GLU A 72 -21.08 8.65 -8.61
C GLU A 72 -19.84 8.97 -7.75
N ARG A 73 -19.80 8.42 -6.53
CA ARG A 73 -18.77 8.73 -5.54
C ARG A 73 -17.91 7.52 -5.21
N ILE A 74 -16.62 7.79 -5.01
CA ILE A 74 -15.65 6.81 -4.53
C ILE A 74 -15.25 7.19 -3.11
N ARG A 75 -15.31 6.23 -2.19
CA ARG A 75 -14.94 6.43 -0.78
C ARG A 75 -13.85 5.43 -0.38
N LEU A 76 -12.93 5.87 0.46
CA LEU A 76 -11.95 4.99 1.10
C LEU A 76 -12.40 4.75 2.54
N ILE A 77 -12.68 3.50 2.88
CA ILE A 77 -13.16 3.11 4.20
C ILE A 77 -12.12 2.23 4.88
N ARG A 78 -11.81 2.50 6.15
CA ARG A 78 -10.94 1.65 6.96
C ARG A 78 -11.63 0.31 7.21
N ASN A 79 -10.95 -0.79 6.91
CA ASN A 79 -11.41 -2.12 7.30
C ASN A 79 -11.42 -2.22 8.83
N ASN A 80 -12.53 -2.70 9.40
CA ASN A 80 -12.61 -3.08 10.81
C ASN A 80 -11.76 -4.34 11.04
N VAL A 81 -10.44 -4.17 11.11
CA VAL A 81 -9.55 -5.25 11.54
C VAL A 81 -9.73 -5.34 13.05
N VAL A 82 -10.50 -6.32 13.51
CA VAL A 82 -10.41 -6.78 14.90
C VAL A 82 -8.96 -7.25 15.05
N ASP A 83 -8.18 -6.59 15.91
CA ASP A 83 -6.82 -7.02 16.23
C ASP A 83 -6.89 -8.47 16.72
N PHE A 84 -6.61 -9.44 15.84
CA PHE A 84 -6.30 -10.78 16.25
C PHE A 84 -4.95 -10.71 16.96
N ASN A 85 -5.02 -10.44 18.26
CA ASN A 85 -3.96 -10.67 19.21
C ASN A 85 -3.55 -12.15 19.08
N LEU A 86 -2.54 -12.42 18.26
CA LEU A 86 -1.74 -13.62 18.36
C LEU A 86 -0.91 -13.50 19.65
N LYS A 87 -1.58 -13.66 20.80
CA LYS A 87 -0.92 -14.13 22.00
C LYS A 87 -0.60 -15.60 21.76
N ASN A 88 0.56 -15.85 21.16
CA ASN A 88 1.17 -17.16 21.20
C ASN A 88 1.44 -17.49 22.69
N LYS A 89 0.72 -18.49 23.20
CA LYS A 89 1.10 -19.27 24.36
C LYS A 89 1.96 -20.44 23.90
#